data_AF-X0S3U4-F1
#
_entry.id   AF-X0S3U4-F1
#
_cell.length_a   1.000
_cell.length_b   1.000
_cell.length_c   1.000
_cell.angle_alpha   90.00
_cell.angle_beta   90.00
_cell.angle_gamma   90.00
#
_symmetry.space_group_name_H-M   'P 1'
#
loop_
_entity.id
_entity.type
_entity.pdbx_description
1 polymer ?
#
loop_
_entity_poly.entity_id
_entity_poly.type
_entity_poly.pdbx_seq_one_letter_code
_entity_poly.pdbx_strand_id
1 'polypeptide(L)'
;PIQGSVEGELGMAIKKSGRTTGFTTGEIQQVDVTANVQYGAGQIALFTDQLLAGAMSQGGDSGSAVLDDSNRLTGLLFAGSDTTTIINRIENVFSALGISL
;
A
#
# COMPACT_ATOMS: atom_id res chain seq x y z
N PRO A 1 -6.65 -14.60 8.61
CA PRO A 1 -6.99 -14.90 7.20
C PRO A 1 -7.59 -13.65 6.56
N ILE A 2 -7.45 -13.47 5.24
CA ILE A 2 -8.10 -12.36 4.52
C ILE A 2 -9.61 -12.63 4.49
N GLN A 3 -10.42 -11.61 4.78
CA GLN A 3 -11.89 -11.71 4.98
C GLN A 3 -12.71 -11.03 3.87
N GLY A 4 -12.06 -10.60 2.78
CA GLY A 4 -12.68 -9.81 1.71
C GLY A 4 -11.71 -8.76 1.19
N SER A 5 -12.19 -7.90 0.29
CA SER A 5 -11.52 -6.66 -0.10
C SER A 5 -12.37 -5.46 0.31
N VAL A 6 -11.74 -4.31 0.48
CA VAL A 6 -12.40 -3.04 0.77
C VAL A 6 -11.63 -1.91 0.12
N GLU A 7 -12.35 -0.90 -0.36
CA GLU A 7 -11.73 0.31 -0.90
C GLU A 7 -10.98 1.06 0.20
N GLY A 8 -9.80 1.58 -0.14
CA GLY A 8 -9.03 2.44 0.75
C GLY A 8 -9.64 3.83 0.84
N GLU A 9 -10.11 4.18 2.04
CA GLU A 9 -10.71 5.49 2.33
C GLU A 9 -9.82 6.33 3.24
N LEU A 10 -9.92 7.66 3.13
CA LEU A 10 -9.23 8.59 4.01
C LEU A 10 -9.60 8.34 5.49
N GLY A 11 -8.61 8.26 6.36
CA GLY A 11 -8.80 7.99 7.79
C GLY A 11 -8.93 6.51 8.15
N MET A 12 -8.89 5.60 7.16
CA MET A 12 -9.01 4.16 7.42
C MET A 12 -7.76 3.64 8.14
N ALA A 13 -7.96 2.99 9.28
CA ALA A 13 -6.92 2.25 9.99
C ALA A 13 -6.50 1.02 9.17
N ILE A 14 -5.18 0.86 9.01
CA ILE A 14 -4.59 -0.20 8.20
C ILE A 14 -3.43 -0.88 8.93
N LYS A 15 -3.13 -2.10 8.51
CA LYS A 15 -2.02 -2.91 9.02
C LYS A 15 -1.37 -3.70 7.90
N LYS A 16 -0.09 -4.00 8.06
CA LYS A 16 0.65 -4.88 7.15
C LYS A 16 1.66 -5.72 7.92
N SER A 17 2.15 -6.78 7.28
CA SER A 17 3.30 -7.55 7.76
C SER A 17 4.31 -7.69 6.63
N GLY A 18 5.51 -7.14 6.81
CA GLY A 18 6.58 -7.16 5.82
C GLY A 18 7.89 -7.72 6.36
N ARG A 19 8.80 -8.11 5.46
CA ARG A 19 10.08 -8.72 5.82
C ARG A 19 10.97 -7.79 6.65
N THR A 20 10.97 -6.49 6.33
CA THR A 20 11.93 -5.53 6.89
C THR A 20 11.44 -4.95 8.21
N THR A 21 10.19 -4.48 8.28
CA THR A 21 9.66 -3.86 9.51
C THR A 21 8.73 -4.77 10.32
N GLY A 22 8.49 -6.00 9.88
CA GLY A 22 7.55 -6.90 10.54
C GLY A 22 6.11 -6.38 10.46
N PHE A 23 5.36 -6.57 11.54
CA PHE A 23 4.00 -6.08 11.67
C PHE A 23 3.97 -4.60 12.05
N THR A 24 3.30 -3.79 11.24
CA THR A 24 3.11 -2.36 11.49
C THR A 24 1.67 -1.95 11.19
N THR A 25 1.23 -0.89 11.86
CA THR A 25 -0.10 -0.28 11.69
C THR A 25 0.05 1.18 11.27
N GLY A 26 -1.00 1.73 10.66
CA GLY A 26 -1.05 3.12 10.25
C GLY A 26 -2.47 3.51 9.86
N GLU A 27 -2.58 4.63 9.14
CA GLU A 27 -3.83 5.19 8.67
C GLU A 27 -3.63 5.69 7.23
N ILE A 28 -4.65 5.55 6.39
CA ILE A 28 -4.67 6.19 5.08
C ILE A 28 -4.82 7.70 5.26
N GLN A 29 -3.76 8.43 4.96
CA GLN A 29 -3.67 9.89 5.12
C GLN A 29 -4.08 10.64 3.87
N GLN A 30 -3.96 10.02 2.69
CA GLN A 30 -4.40 10.57 1.42
C GLN A 30 -4.85 9.46 0.48
N VAL A 31 -5.79 9.83 -0.39
CA VAL A 31 -6.28 9.05 -1.53
C VAL A 31 -5.98 9.81 -2.83
N ASP A 32 -5.99 9.11 -3.97
CA ASP A 32 -5.70 9.67 -5.30
C ASP A 32 -4.32 10.33 -5.43
N VAL A 33 -3.34 9.79 -4.70
CA VAL A 33 -1.99 10.37 -4.65
C VAL A 33 -1.26 10.15 -5.97
N THR A 34 -0.58 11.22 -6.41
CA THR A 34 0.41 11.18 -7.49
C THR A 34 1.81 11.24 -6.88
N ALA A 35 2.61 10.19 -7.05
CA ALA A 35 3.93 10.06 -6.43
C ALA A 35 5.01 9.73 -7.46
N ASN A 36 6.16 10.39 -7.34
CA ASN A 36 7.39 10.02 -8.03
C ASN A 36 8.17 9.03 -7.16
N VAL A 37 8.42 7.83 -7.68
CA VAL A 37 9.16 6.77 -6.98
C VAL A 37 10.47 6.50 -7.70
N GLN A 38 11.58 6.52 -6.96
CA GLN A 38 12.91 6.25 -7.49
C GLN A 38 13.17 4.74 -7.56
N TYR A 39 13.44 4.22 -8.76
CA TYR A 39 13.69 2.80 -9.03
C TYR A 39 15.19 2.48 -9.20
N GLY A 40 16.07 3.32 -8.64
CA GLY A 40 17.52 3.20 -8.79
C GLY A 40 18.01 3.70 -10.16
N ALA A 41 19.33 3.77 -10.34
CA ALA A 41 19.98 4.19 -11.59
C ALA A 41 19.46 5.52 -12.20
N GLY A 42 18.96 6.44 -11.35
CA GLY A 42 18.36 7.70 -11.81
C GLY A 42 16.98 7.57 -12.44
N GLN A 43 16.38 6.37 -12.46
CA GLN A 43 15.04 6.14 -12.98
C GLN A 43 13.98 6.57 -11.96
N ILE A 44 13.05 7.40 -12.42
CA ILE A 44 11.89 7.85 -11.65
C ILE A 44 10.65 7.40 -12.41
N ALA A 45 9.75 6.71 -11.71
CA ALA A 45 8.45 6.34 -12.22
C ALA A 45 7.36 7.16 -11.53
N LEU A 46 6.43 7.68 -12.33
CA LEU A 46 5.26 8.41 -11.85
C LEU A 46 4.12 7.41 -11.65
N PHE A 47 3.58 7.37 -10.44
CA PHE A 47 2.39 6.60 -10.09
C PHE A 47 1.27 7.57 -9.75
N THR A 48 0.08 7.32 -10.26
CA THR A 48 -1.15 8.06 -9.97
C THR A 48 -2.17 7.11 -9.35
N ASP A 49 -3.21 7.65 -8.71
CA ASP A 49 -4.28 6.84 -8.11
C ASP A 49 -3.76 5.88 -7.02
N GLN A 50 -2.93 6.43 -6.13
CA GLN A 50 -2.32 5.69 -5.02
C GLN A 50 -2.95 6.07 -3.69
N LEU A 51 -2.89 5.13 -2.74
CA LEU A 51 -3.15 5.40 -1.33
C LEU A 51 -1.81 5.74 -0.66
N LEU A 52 -1.85 6.69 0.28
CA LEU A 52 -0.68 7.07 1.06
C LEU A 52 -0.96 6.94 2.56
N ALA A 53 0.00 6.33 3.25
CA ALA A 53 0.07 6.31 4.70
C ALA A 53 1.40 6.92 5.17
N GLY A 54 1.52 7.13 6.48
CA GLY A 54 2.75 7.63 7.09
C GLY A 54 3.89 6.62 7.11
N ALA A 55 4.85 6.85 8.01
CA ALA A 55 6.01 5.99 8.24
C ALA A 55 5.61 4.65 8.86
N MET A 56 5.29 3.66 8.02
CA MET A 56 4.92 2.31 8.46
C MET A 56 5.61 1.19 7.66
N SER A 57 6.49 1.52 6.72
CA SER A 57 7.19 0.53 5.91
C SER A 57 8.54 1.02 5.40
N GLN A 58 9.37 0.08 4.98
CA GLN A 58 10.70 0.35 4.44
C GLN A 58 10.97 -0.46 3.17
N GLY A 59 12.08 -0.14 2.51
CA GLY A 59 12.64 -0.98 1.46
C GLY A 59 12.71 -2.45 1.89
N GLY A 60 12.13 -3.33 1.07
CA GLY A 60 12.01 -4.76 1.36
C GLY A 60 10.67 -5.20 1.97
N ASP A 61 9.77 -4.27 2.29
CA ASP A 61 8.36 -4.59 2.58
C ASP A 61 7.48 -4.60 1.32
N SER A 62 7.99 -4.14 0.18
CA SER A 62 7.29 -4.16 -1.10
C SER A 62 6.71 -5.54 -1.40
N GLY A 63 5.45 -5.58 -1.83
CA GLY A 63 4.67 -6.81 -2.00
C GLY A 63 3.84 -7.21 -0.78
N SER A 64 3.97 -6.52 0.36
CA SER A 64 3.11 -6.78 1.53
C SER A 64 1.66 -6.42 1.23
N ALA A 65 0.74 -7.31 1.59
CA ALA A 65 -0.69 -7.01 1.65
C ALA A 65 -0.95 -5.98 2.75
N VAL A 66 -1.71 -4.94 2.42
CA VAL A 66 -2.23 -3.96 3.37
C VAL A 66 -3.70 -4.29 3.64
N LEU A 67 -4.03 -4.47 4.91
CA LEU A 67 -5.36 -4.85 5.37
C LEU A 67 -5.96 -3.78 6.27
N ASP A 68 -7.28 -3.71 6.34
CA ASP A 68 -7.97 -3.00 7.41
C ASP A 68 -7.99 -3.82 8.72
N ASP A 69 -8.58 -3.25 9.78
CA ASP A 69 -8.70 -3.95 11.07
C ASP A 69 -9.54 -5.23 11.01
N SER A 70 -10.49 -5.30 10.07
CA SER A 70 -11.34 -6.47 9.81
C SER A 70 -10.64 -7.55 8.96
N ASN A 71 -9.36 -7.37 8.62
CA ASN A 71 -8.58 -8.23 7.73
C ASN A 71 -9.13 -8.29 6.29
N ARG A 72 -9.78 -7.23 5.82
CA ARG A 72 -10.12 -7.04 4.41
C ARG A 72 -8.93 -6.42 3.69
N LEU A 73 -8.64 -6.90 2.49
CA LEU A 73 -7.53 -6.43 1.67
C LEU A 73 -7.86 -5.04 1.11
N THR A 74 -7.00 -4.07 1.39
CA THR A 74 -7.16 -2.66 1.00
C THR A 74 -6.17 -2.25 -0.08
N GLY A 75 -4.97 -2.84 -0.07
CA GLY A 75 -3.98 -2.50 -1.08
C GLY A 75 -2.72 -3.34 -1.08
N LEU A 76 -1.84 -3.02 -2.01
CA LEU A 76 -0.53 -3.65 -2.21
C LEU A 76 0.58 -2.62 -2.06
N LEU A 77 1.38 -2.78 -1.01
CA LEU A 77 2.51 -1.90 -0.72
C LEU A 77 3.59 -2.04 -1.78
N PHE A 78 4.07 -0.95 -2.36
CA PHE A 78 5.18 -1.01 -3.34
C PHE A 78 6.33 -0.04 -3.06
N ALA A 79 6.11 1.04 -2.29
CA ALA A 79 7.17 1.95 -1.88
C ALA A 79 7.01 2.36 -0.40
N GLY A 80 8.12 2.48 0.31
CA GLY A 80 8.16 2.81 1.74
C GLY A 80 9.44 3.54 2.12
N SER A 81 9.33 4.45 3.09
CA SER A 81 10.43 5.24 3.67
C SER A 81 10.15 5.58 5.14
N ASP A 82 11.10 6.29 5.77
CA ASP A 82 10.98 6.81 7.15
C ASP A 82 9.85 7.82 7.34
N THR A 83 9.18 8.25 6.26
CA THR A 83 8.14 9.29 6.30
C THR A 83 6.84 8.87 5.63
N THR A 84 6.87 7.96 4.65
CA THR A 84 5.69 7.65 3.84
C THR A 84 5.66 6.20 3.39
N THR A 85 4.45 5.71 3.14
CA THR A 85 4.18 4.41 2.52
C THR A 85 3.20 4.61 1.38
N ILE A 86 3.56 4.18 0.18
CA ILE A 86 2.71 4.28 -1.02
C ILE A 86 2.19 2.89 -1.38
N ILE A 87 0.88 2.83 -1.61
CA ILE A 87 0.11 1.60 -1.67
C ILE A 87 -0.77 1.67 -2.92
N ASN A 88 -0.70 0.63 -3.77
CA ASN A 88 -1.64 0.47 -4.86
C ASN A 88 -3.01 0.07 -4.31
N ARG A 89 -4.07 0.68 -4.83
CA ARG A 89 -5.46 0.25 -4.62
C ARG A 89 -5.62 -1.22 -5.04
N ILE A 90 -6.24 -2.03 -4.19
CA ILE A 90 -6.34 -3.47 -4.47
C ILE A 90 -7.18 -3.75 -5.72
N GLU A 91 -8.19 -2.91 -5.97
CA GLU A 91 -9.08 -2.98 -7.12
C GLU A 91 -8.30 -2.90 -8.43
N ASN A 92 -7.35 -1.97 -8.50
CA ASN A 92 -6.50 -1.77 -9.67
C ASN A 92 -5.58 -2.96 -9.90
N VAL A 93 -5.01 -3.52 -8.81
CA VAL A 93 -4.17 -4.72 -8.89
C VAL A 93 -4.97 -5.91 -9.42
N PHE A 94 -6.17 -6.13 -8.89
CA PHE A 94 -7.02 -7.25 -9.29
C PHE A 94 -7.52 -7.11 -10.72
N SER A 95 -7.93 -5.91 -11.12
CA SER A 95 -8.32 -5.59 -12.50
C SER A 95 -7.17 -5.85 -13.48
N ALA A 96 -5.97 -5.37 -13.17
CA ALA A 96 -4.79 -5.55 -14.03
C ALA A 96 -4.36 -7.02 -14.19
N LEU A 97 -4.60 -7.85 -13.17
CA LEU A 97 -4.25 -9.27 -13.17
C LEU A 97 -5.41 -10.19 -13.61
N GLY A 98 -6.63 -9.68 -13.71
CA GLY A 98 -7.83 -10.46 -14.04
C GLY A 98 -8.20 -11.47 -12.95
N ILE A 99 -8.05 -11.11 -11.67
CA ILE A 99 -8.29 -12.01 -10.53
C ILE A 99 -9.37 -11.47 -9.58
N SER A 100 -9.91 -12.37 -8.75
CA SER A 100 -10.84 -12.06 -7.65
C SER A 100 -10.37 -12.76 -6.38
N LEU A 101 -10.88 -12.30 -5.23
CA LEU A 101 -10.60 -12.91 -3.92
C LEU A 101 -11.32 -14.26 -3.73
#